data_AF-A0A510K6R5-F1
#
_entry.id   AF-A0A510K6R5-F1
#
_cell.length_a   1.000
_cell.length_b   1.000
_cell.length_c   1.000
_cell.angle_alpha   90.00
_cell.angle_beta   90.00
_cell.angle_gamma   90.00
#
_symmetry.space_group_name_H-M   'P 1'
#
loop_
_entity.id
_entity.type
_entity.pdbx_description
1 polymer ?
#
loop_
_entity_poly.entity_id
_entity_poly.type
_entity_poly.pdbx_seq_one_letter_code
_entity_poly.pdbx_strand_id
1 'polypeptide(L)'
;MINNDLKRIEKSIERIRKDNLPYNEKIEVNISEKNVKIRKKWDIIRRIVAIVMTRLVAGTYLEKKENRQKKLSTIIDIFEEKYQFRQVLTKREKNYLENPSDYKDLNIEFYFILEAVKMLLWVLSVIDIEFDDFNVFC
;
A
#
# COMPACT_ATOMS: atom_id res chain seq x y z
N MET A 1 14.58 -2.65 23.22
CA MET A 1 14.74 -2.06 21.88
C MET A 1 14.43 -0.57 21.85
N ILE A 2 13.26 -0.11 22.36
CA ILE A 2 12.85 1.32 22.48
C ILE A 2 13.98 2.30 22.92
N ASN A 3 14.86 1.85 23.80
CA ASN A 3 15.91 2.68 24.40
C ASN A 3 17.01 3.12 23.41
N ASN A 4 17.20 2.42 22.29
CA ASN A 4 18.24 2.78 21.31
C ASN A 4 17.79 3.90 20.36
N ASP A 5 16.51 3.92 20.01
CA ASP A 5 15.96 4.94 19.10
C ASP A 5 15.87 6.32 19.77
N LEU A 6 15.48 6.36 21.05
CA LEU A 6 15.51 7.58 21.86
C LEU A 6 16.92 8.15 21.98
N LYS A 7 17.92 7.30 22.30
CA LYS A 7 19.33 7.70 22.37
C LYS A 7 19.87 8.23 21.04
N ARG A 8 19.42 7.67 19.91
CA ARG A 8 19.77 8.15 18.57
C ARG A 8 19.20 9.54 18.31
N ILE A 9 17.93 9.76 18.65
CA ILE A 9 17.25 11.05 18.51
C ILE A 9 17.96 12.10 19.39
N GLU A 10 18.23 11.78 20.66
CA GLU A 10 18.95 12.67 21.59
C GLU A 10 20.32 13.07 21.04
N LYS A 11 21.14 12.12 20.58
CA LYS A 11 22.43 12.42 19.94
C LYS A 11 22.31 13.32 18.72
N SER A 12 21.26 13.15 17.92
CA SER A 12 21.04 13.98 16.73
C SER A 12 20.66 15.41 17.12
N ILE A 13 19.80 15.57 18.13
CA ILE A 13 19.41 16.86 18.67
C ILE A 13 20.61 17.59 19.29
N GLU A 14 21.46 16.89 20.05
CA GLU A 14 22.69 17.45 20.62
C GLU A 14 23.63 18.01 19.53
N ARG A 15 23.82 17.29 18.42
CA ARG A 15 24.65 17.75 17.30
C ARG A 15 24.07 19.00 16.63
N ILE A 16 22.77 18.97 16.32
CA ILE A 16 22.07 20.10 15.71
C ILE A 16 22.17 21.35 16.59
N ARG A 17 21.98 21.21 17.91
CA ARG A 17 22.14 22.31 18.88
C ARG A 17 23.58 22.82 18.92
N LYS A 18 24.58 21.93 18.89
CA LYS A 18 26.00 22.30 18.85
C LYS A 18 26.34 23.11 17.59
N ASP A 19 25.76 22.74 16.46
CA ASP A 19 26.00 23.36 15.16
C ASP A 19 25.10 24.60 14.92
N ASN A 20 24.30 24.99 15.92
CA ASN A 20 23.38 26.12 15.90
C ASN A 20 22.36 26.08 14.73
N LEU A 21 21.99 24.86 14.31
CA LEU A 21 21.07 24.63 13.22
C LEU A 21 19.61 24.63 13.71
N PRO A 22 18.67 25.27 12.97
CA PRO A 22 17.25 25.17 13.29
C PRO A 22 16.75 23.75 13.06
N TYR A 23 15.94 23.23 13.98
CA TYR A 23 15.24 21.95 13.82
C TYR A 23 13.86 21.98 14.45
N ASN A 24 13.01 21.06 14.00
CA ASN A 24 11.66 20.89 14.52
C ASN A 24 11.51 19.47 15.09
N GLU A 25 11.33 19.38 16.40
CA GLU A 25 11.16 18.11 17.14
C GLU A 25 9.92 17.31 16.70
N LYS A 26 8.96 17.96 16.02
CA LYS A 26 7.75 17.33 15.51
C LYS A 26 7.91 16.76 14.09
N ILE A 27 9.02 17.03 13.41
CA ILE A 27 9.29 16.47 12.08
C ILE A 27 9.90 15.08 12.27
N GLU A 28 9.10 14.03 12.05
CA GLU A 28 9.61 12.67 11.98
C GLU A 28 10.36 12.47 10.65
N VAL A 29 11.69 12.42 10.71
CA VAL A 29 12.58 12.17 9.55
C VAL A 29 12.83 10.68 9.28
N ASN A 30 12.43 9.80 10.20
CA ASN A 30 12.51 8.34 10.05
C ASN A 30 11.41 7.68 10.87
N ILE A 31 10.92 6.52 10.44
CA ILE A 31 9.95 5.73 11.20
C ILE A 31 10.64 5.28 12.49
N SER A 32 10.21 5.86 13.62
CA SER A 32 10.70 5.47 14.93
C SER A 32 10.28 4.04 15.26
N GLU A 33 11.11 3.28 15.97
CA GLU A 33 10.76 1.94 16.45
C GLU A 33 9.45 1.93 17.26
N LYS A 34 9.13 3.05 17.92
CA LYS A 34 7.87 3.25 18.65
C LYS A 34 6.63 3.28 17.75
N ASN A 35 6.81 3.64 16.48
CA ASN A 35 5.76 3.80 15.47
C ASN A 35 5.74 2.63 14.46
N VAL A 36 6.79 1.81 14.41
CA VAL A 36 6.84 0.62 13.54
C VAL A 36 5.79 -0.39 13.98
N LYS A 37 4.83 -0.67 13.10
CA LYS A 37 3.86 -1.77 13.27
C LYS A 37 4.17 -2.87 12.27
N ILE A 38 4.77 -3.95 12.75
CA ILE A 38 4.93 -5.18 11.97
C ILE A 38 3.52 -5.76 11.77
N ARG A 39 3.07 -5.81 10.52
CA ARG A 39 1.77 -6.37 10.15
C ARG A 39 1.86 -7.89 10.15
N LYS A 40 0.76 -8.57 10.53
CA LYS A 40 0.68 -10.02 10.40
C LYS A 40 0.69 -10.39 8.92
N LYS A 41 1.28 -11.54 8.59
CA LYS A 41 1.34 -12.09 7.22
C LYS A 41 -0.01 -12.03 6.51
N TRP A 42 -1.08 -12.46 7.20
CA TRP A 42 -2.44 -12.47 6.66
C TRP A 42 -2.99 -11.07 6.37
N ASP A 43 -2.64 -10.06 7.15
CA ASP A 43 -3.10 -8.69 6.90
C ASP A 43 -2.45 -8.12 5.63
N ILE A 44 -1.18 -8.48 5.39
CA ILE A 44 -0.45 -8.13 4.15
C ILE A 44 -1.09 -8.83 2.95
N ILE A 45 -1.37 -10.13 3.06
CA ILE A 45 -2.04 -10.90 2.00
C ILE A 45 -3.41 -10.29 1.66
N ARG A 46 -4.22 -9.97 2.66
CA ARG A 46 -5.52 -9.30 2.47
C ARG A 46 -5.38 -7.96 1.77
N ARG A 47 -4.36 -7.18 2.14
CA ARG A 47 -4.09 -5.89 1.50
C ARG A 47 -3.71 -6.06 0.03
N ILE A 48 -2.86 -7.05 -0.29
CA ILE A 48 -2.52 -7.39 -1.68
C ILE A 48 -3.80 -7.71 -2.47
N VAL A 49 -4.64 -8.60 -1.95
CA VAL A 49 -5.90 -8.98 -2.61
C VAL A 49 -6.81 -7.77 -2.83
N ALA A 50 -6.95 -6.90 -1.83
CA ALA A 50 -7.75 -5.67 -1.94
C ALA A 50 -7.28 -4.76 -3.07
N ILE A 51 -5.96 -4.57 -3.19
CA ILE A 51 -5.36 -3.75 -4.25
C ILE A 51 -5.59 -4.40 -5.62
N VAL A 52 -5.33 -5.71 -5.74
CA VAL A 52 -5.50 -6.46 -7.00
C VAL A 52 -6.95 -6.46 -7.47
N MET A 53 -7.92 -6.68 -6.57
CA MET A 53 -9.36 -6.64 -6.92
C MET A 53 -9.79 -5.26 -7.40
N THR A 54 -9.36 -4.20 -6.72
CA THR A 54 -9.64 -2.81 -7.12
C THR A 54 -9.08 -2.53 -8.51
N ARG A 55 -7.83 -2.95 -8.77
CA ARG A 55 -7.17 -2.82 -10.07
C ARG A 55 -7.86 -3.62 -11.17
N LEU A 56 -8.34 -4.83 -10.88
CA LEU A 56 -9.08 -5.65 -11.83
C LEU A 56 -10.39 -4.99 -12.26
N VAL A 57 -11.13 -4.42 -11.31
CA VAL A 57 -12.33 -3.62 -11.61
C VAL A 57 -11.95 -2.45 -12.52
N ALA A 58 -10.92 -1.69 -12.14
CA ALA A 58 -10.47 -0.52 -12.91
C ALA A 58 -10.02 -0.85 -14.33
N GLY A 59 -9.22 -1.90 -14.52
CA GLY A 59 -8.81 -2.35 -15.85
C GLY A 59 -9.99 -2.77 -16.72
N THR A 60 -10.99 -3.41 -16.13
CA THR A 60 -12.18 -3.86 -16.88
C THR A 60 -13.03 -2.68 -17.37
N TYR A 61 -13.15 -1.62 -16.56
CA TYR A 61 -13.84 -0.39 -16.93
C TYR A 61 -13.02 0.45 -17.93
N LEU A 62 -11.70 0.49 -17.78
CA LEU A 62 -10.79 1.17 -18.71
C LEU A 62 -10.81 0.52 -20.11
N GLU A 63 -10.78 -0.82 -20.16
CA GLU A 63 -10.78 -1.61 -21.40
C GLU A 63 -12.18 -1.81 -22.01
N LYS A 64 -13.24 -1.31 -21.35
CA LYS A 64 -14.64 -1.40 -21.80
C LYS A 64 -15.10 -2.82 -22.18
N LYS A 65 -14.65 -3.85 -21.46
CA LYS A 65 -14.98 -5.25 -21.75
C LYS A 65 -16.49 -5.55 -21.66
N GLU A 66 -17.01 -6.36 -22.57
CA GLU A 66 -18.39 -6.86 -22.53
C GLU A 66 -18.61 -7.86 -21.38
N ASN A 67 -19.84 -7.92 -20.84
CA ASN A 67 -20.20 -8.78 -19.69
C ASN A 67 -19.33 -8.59 -18.44
N ARG A 68 -18.71 -7.41 -18.30
CA ARG A 68 -17.78 -7.02 -17.23
C ARG A 68 -18.29 -7.26 -15.82
N GLN A 69 -19.52 -6.87 -15.52
CA GLN A 69 -20.04 -6.86 -14.14
C GLN A 69 -20.22 -8.27 -13.56
N LYS A 70 -20.85 -9.19 -14.31
CA LYS A 70 -21.10 -10.57 -13.83
C LYS A 70 -19.79 -11.34 -13.60
N LYS A 71 -18.81 -11.20 -14.49
CA LYS A 71 -17.51 -11.88 -14.33
C LYS A 71 -16.71 -11.31 -13.15
N LEU A 72 -16.73 -9.97 -12.98
CA LEU A 72 -16.05 -9.31 -11.87
C LEU A 72 -16.65 -9.66 -10.52
N SER A 73 -17.98 -9.67 -10.40
CA SER A 73 -18.63 -9.98 -9.12
C SER A 73 -18.27 -11.39 -8.65
N THR A 74 -18.33 -12.38 -9.55
CA THR A 74 -17.93 -13.77 -9.23
C THR A 74 -16.47 -13.86 -8.77
N ILE A 75 -15.54 -13.19 -9.45
CA ILE A 75 -14.13 -13.19 -9.05
C ILE A 75 -13.97 -12.55 -7.68
N ILE A 76 -14.61 -11.39 -7.45
CA ILE A 76 -14.54 -10.69 -6.16
C ILE A 76 -15.06 -11.58 -5.02
N ASP A 77 -16.19 -12.27 -5.23
CA ASP A 77 -16.80 -13.11 -4.21
C ASP A 77 -15.92 -14.32 -3.85
N ILE A 78 -15.29 -14.97 -4.83
CA ILE A 78 -14.32 -16.07 -4.60
C ILE A 78 -13.15 -15.60 -3.73
N PHE A 79 -12.60 -14.41 -4.03
CA PHE A 79 -11.48 -13.87 -3.27
C PHE A 79 -11.92 -13.36 -1.90
N GLU A 80 -13.14 -12.86 -1.76
CA GLU A 80 -13.68 -12.47 -0.46
C GLU A 80 -13.90 -13.69 0.43
N GLU A 81 -14.45 -14.79 -0.09
CA GLU A 81 -14.62 -16.03 0.67
C GLU A 81 -13.28 -16.56 1.20
N LYS A 82 -12.24 -16.55 0.35
CA LYS A 82 -10.93 -17.12 0.70
C LYS A 82 -10.08 -16.23 1.60
N TYR A 83 -10.10 -14.91 1.36
CA TYR A 83 -9.15 -13.98 2.00
C TYR A 83 -9.82 -13.00 2.96
N GLN A 84 -11.14 -12.78 2.86
CA GLN A 84 -11.88 -11.79 3.64
C GLN A 84 -11.24 -10.39 3.51
N PHE A 85 -10.94 -9.97 2.27
CA PHE A 85 -10.15 -8.78 2.02
C PHE A 85 -10.95 -7.48 2.20
N ARG A 86 -12.29 -7.54 2.16
CA ARG A 86 -13.13 -6.34 2.32
C ARG A 86 -12.91 -5.64 3.67
N GLN A 87 -12.48 -6.38 4.70
CA GLN A 87 -12.19 -5.82 6.02
C GLN A 87 -10.98 -4.86 6.04
N VAL A 88 -10.11 -4.90 5.03
CA VAL A 88 -8.92 -4.04 4.92
C VAL A 88 -9.01 -3.01 3.79
N LEU A 89 -10.19 -2.86 3.17
CA LEU A 89 -10.42 -1.83 2.17
C LEU A 89 -10.35 -0.43 2.81
N THR A 90 -9.68 0.48 2.13
CA THR A 90 -9.81 1.91 2.42
C THR A 90 -11.22 2.37 2.04
N LYS A 91 -11.64 3.52 2.60
CA LYS A 91 -12.92 4.15 2.20
C LYS A 91 -13.00 4.37 0.69
N ARG A 92 -11.88 4.78 0.07
CA ARG A 92 -11.79 5.05 -1.36
C ARG A 92 -11.98 3.80 -2.20
N GLU A 93 -11.30 2.71 -1.86
CA GLU A 93 -11.45 1.43 -2.56
C GLU A 93 -12.83 0.82 -2.37
N LYS A 94 -13.36 0.88 -1.14
CA LYS A 94 -14.71 0.38 -0.85
C LYS A 94 -15.75 1.08 -1.73
N ASN A 95 -15.75 2.42 -1.73
CA ASN A 95 -16.67 3.20 -2.54
C ASN A 95 -16.55 2.87 -4.03
N TYR A 96 -15.31 2.68 -4.52
CA TYR A 96 -15.06 2.35 -5.91
C TYR A 96 -15.50 0.94 -6.30
N LEU A 97 -15.27 -0.07 -5.45
CA LEU A 97 -15.71 -1.44 -5.71
C LEU A 97 -17.23 -1.58 -5.68
N GLU A 98 -17.92 -0.82 -4.82
CA GLU A 98 -19.37 -0.81 -4.73
C GLU A 98 -20.02 -0.03 -5.87
N ASN A 99 -19.38 1.06 -6.31
CA ASN A 99 -19.88 1.93 -7.37
C ASN A 99 -18.75 2.26 -8.37
N PRO A 100 -18.38 1.30 -9.24
CA PRO A 100 -17.29 1.55 -10.19
C PRO A 100 -17.72 2.57 -11.23
N SER A 101 -16.78 3.43 -11.61
CA SER A 101 -17.03 4.58 -12.49
C SER A 101 -16.43 4.37 -13.87
N ASP A 102 -17.08 4.89 -14.92
CA ASP A 102 -16.48 5.00 -16.26
C ASP A 102 -15.52 6.21 -16.37
N TYR A 103 -15.30 6.94 -15.26
CA TYR A 103 -14.35 8.06 -15.22
C TYR A 103 -12.91 7.57 -15.41
N LYS A 104 -12.33 7.93 -16.57
CA LYS A 104 -11.06 7.41 -17.07
C LYS A 104 -9.90 7.64 -16.10
N ASP A 105 -9.75 8.84 -15.55
CA ASP A 105 -8.59 9.20 -14.72
C ASP A 105 -8.58 8.39 -13.42
N LEU A 106 -9.75 8.24 -12.77
CA LEU A 106 -9.90 7.40 -11.59
C LEU A 106 -9.57 5.94 -11.86
N ASN A 107 -9.97 5.43 -13.03
CA ASN A 107 -9.65 4.06 -13.43
C ASN A 107 -8.14 3.89 -13.70
N ILE A 108 -7.49 4.89 -14.29
CA ILE A 108 -6.04 4.90 -14.48
C ILE A 108 -5.31 4.87 -13.13
N GLU A 109 -5.70 5.72 -12.18
CA GLU A 109 -5.09 5.74 -10.85
C GLU A 109 -5.15 4.38 -10.15
N PHE A 110 -6.31 3.73 -10.16
CA PHE A 110 -6.47 2.39 -9.59
C PHE A 110 -5.85 1.28 -10.45
N TYR A 111 -5.63 1.51 -11.74
CA TYR A 111 -4.97 0.54 -12.61
C TYR A 111 -3.47 0.43 -12.30
N PHE A 112 -2.81 1.56 -12.02
CA PHE A 112 -1.36 1.64 -11.78
C PHE A 112 -0.94 1.36 -10.33
N ILE A 113 -1.87 1.20 -9.40
CA ILE A 113 -1.55 0.94 -7.97
C ILE A 113 -0.83 -0.40 -7.72
N LEU A 114 -0.66 -1.26 -8.74
CA LEU A 114 0.06 -2.54 -8.68
C LEU A 114 1.51 -2.41 -8.23
N GLU A 115 2.13 -1.26 -8.44
CA GLU A 115 3.49 -0.97 -7.97
C GLU A 115 3.63 -1.20 -6.46
N ALA A 116 2.61 -0.84 -5.69
CA ALA A 116 2.55 -1.11 -4.26
C ALA A 116 2.44 -2.61 -3.93
N VAL A 117 1.88 -3.43 -4.82
CA VAL A 117 1.73 -4.88 -4.61
C VAL A 117 3.08 -5.59 -4.70
N LYS A 118 3.96 -5.17 -5.62
CA LYS A 118 5.30 -5.75 -5.78
C LYS A 118 6.07 -5.69 -4.46
N MET A 119 6.07 -4.52 -3.80
CA MET A 119 6.70 -4.34 -2.49
C MET A 119 6.10 -5.25 -1.41
N LEU A 120 4.77 -5.41 -1.37
CA LEU A 120 4.13 -6.28 -0.39
C LEU A 120 4.44 -7.77 -0.62
N LEU A 121 4.56 -8.21 -1.88
CA LEU A 121 4.95 -9.57 -2.23
C LEU A 121 6.41 -9.87 -1.82
N TRP A 122 7.30 -8.89 -1.97
CA TRP A 122 8.68 -8.99 -1.50
C TRP A 122 8.78 -9.06 0.02
N VAL A 123 8.00 -8.25 0.76
CA VAL A 123 7.90 -8.36 2.23
C VAL A 123 7.42 -9.75 2.67
N LEU A 124 6.61 -10.42 1.85
CA LEU A 124 6.18 -11.80 2.09
C LEU A 124 7.20 -12.86 1.64
N SER A 125 8.34 -12.45 1.10
CA SER A 125 9.38 -13.31 0.50
C SER A 125 8.83 -14.22 -0.60
N VAL A 126 7.82 -13.74 -1.35
CA VAL A 126 7.23 -14.47 -2.48
C VAL A 126 8.00 -14.20 -3.77
N ILE A 127 8.58 -13.00 -3.88
CA ILE A 127 9.39 -12.57 -5.01
C ILE A 127 10.67 -11.92 -4.49
N ASP A 128 11.71 -11.95 -5.31
CA ASP A 128 12.87 -11.08 -5.15
C ASP A 128 12.63 -9.77 -5.92
N ILE A 129 13.21 -8.69 -5.42
CA ILE A 129 13.24 -7.39 -6.11
C ILE A 129 14.71 -7.06 -6.33
N GLU A 130 15.11 -6.86 -7.58
CA GLU A 130 16.46 -6.41 -7.91
C GLU A 130 16.55 -4.89 -7.68
N PHE A 131 17.75 -4.38 -7.39
CA PHE A 131 17.92 -2.95 -7.10
C PHE A 131 17.50 -2.07 -8.29
N ASP A 132 17.68 -2.58 -9.52
CA ASP A 132 17.26 -1.91 -10.76
C ASP A 132 15.74 -1.76 -10.87
N ASP A 133 14.96 -2.62 -10.22
CA ASP A 133 13.51 -2.48 -10.17
C ASP A 133 13.07 -1.22 -9.39
N PHE A 134 13.88 -0.73 -8.44
CA PHE A 134 13.57 0.48 -7.67
C PHE A 134 13.69 1.76 -8.50
N ASN A 135 14.57 1.77 -9.51
CA ASN A 135 14.78 2.92 -10.39
C ASN A 135 13.64 3.17 -11.39
N VAL A 136 12.70 2.23 -11.50
CA VAL A 136 11.49 2.39 -12.35
C VAL A 136 10.33 3.03 -11.58
N PHE A 137 10.40 3.08 -10.25
CA PHE A 137 9.33 3.61 -9.38
C PHE A 137 9.51 5.10 -8.99
N CYS A 138 10.55 5.79 -9.46
CA CYS A 138 10.85 7.20 -9.16
C CYS A 138 10.82 8.09 -10.39
#